data_AF-A0A0B7I6X9-F1
#
_entry.id   AF-A0A0B7I6X9-F1
#
_cell.length_a   1.000
_cell.length_b   1.000
_cell.length_c   1.000
_cell.angle_alpha   90.00
_cell.angle_beta   90.00
_cell.angle_gamma   90.00
#
_symmetry.space_group_name_H-M   'P 1'
#
loop_
_entity.id
_entity.type
_entity.pdbx_description
1 polymer ?
#
loop_
_entity_poly.entity_id
_entity_poly.type
_entity_poly.pdbx_seq_one_letter_code
_entity_poly.pdbx_strand_id
1 'polypeptide(L)'
;MMSDSYEEIFKNNRRWIESKLKENKDFFKELAENQNPEFLYIGCSDSRVTAEELMGVKPGQVFVHRNIANVVNAIDMNVASVIQYAVEHLRVKHIVICGHYSLWRGKISDDSARFWGLFKIPFGLEIFVMCIVCIKMSSMPLKMKTSVMTDWWS
;
A
#
# COMPACT_ATOMS: atom_id res chain seq x y z
N MET A 1 8.53 0.43 -28.81
CA MET A 1 8.28 0.84 -27.42
C MET A 1 8.76 2.26 -27.29
N MET A 2 7.86 3.23 -27.05
CA MET A 2 8.28 4.57 -26.64
C MET A 2 8.84 4.43 -25.24
N SER A 3 10.13 4.74 -25.06
CA SER A 3 10.69 4.95 -23.73
C SER A 3 10.08 6.24 -23.20
N ASP A 4 9.33 6.18 -22.12
CA ASP A 4 8.85 7.38 -21.44
C ASP A 4 10.08 8.16 -20.96
N SER A 5 10.40 9.24 -21.66
CA SER A 5 11.51 10.11 -21.27
C SER A 5 11.12 10.89 -20.01
N TYR A 6 12.11 11.35 -19.24
CA TYR A 6 11.83 12.14 -18.04
C TYR A 6 11.05 13.43 -18.40
N GLU A 7 11.23 13.96 -19.60
CA GLU A 7 10.45 15.10 -20.10
C GLU A 7 8.97 14.76 -20.28
N GLU A 8 8.62 13.54 -20.71
CA GLU A 8 7.22 13.11 -20.80
C GLU A 8 6.61 12.93 -19.41
N ILE A 9 7.39 12.45 -18.43
CA ILE A 9 6.96 12.40 -17.02
C ILE A 9 6.61 13.81 -16.51
N PHE A 10 7.45 14.83 -16.81
CA PHE A 10 7.14 16.21 -16.43
C PHE A 10 5.89 16.77 -17.11
N LYS A 11 5.65 16.41 -18.39
CA LYS A 11 4.41 16.81 -19.08
C LYS A 11 3.18 16.12 -18.48
N ASN A 12 3.29 14.83 -18.15
CA ASN A 12 2.22 14.08 -17.49
C ASN A 12 1.90 14.65 -16.11
N ASN A 13 2.92 15.02 -15.34
CA ASN A 13 2.73 15.70 -14.05
C ASN A 13 1.98 17.04 -14.20
N ARG A 14 2.34 17.86 -15.20
CA ARG A 14 1.61 19.13 -15.47
C ARG A 14 0.13 18.88 -15.78
N ARG A 15 -0.17 17.93 -16.67
CA ARG A 15 -1.55 17.55 -17.00
C ARG A 15 -2.31 17.05 -15.77
N TRP A 16 -1.66 16.26 -14.92
CA TRP A 16 -2.25 15.75 -13.67
C TRP A 16 -2.58 16.89 -12.70
N ILE A 17 -1.67 17.86 -12.50
CA ILE A 17 -1.90 19.06 -11.68
C ILE A 17 -3.11 19.84 -12.20
N GLU A 18 -3.15 20.12 -13.50
CA GLU A 18 -4.25 20.85 -14.14
C GLU A 18 -5.60 20.14 -13.97
N SER A 19 -5.62 18.81 -14.14
CA SER A 19 -6.83 18.00 -13.91
C SER A 19 -7.30 18.09 -12.46
N LYS A 20 -6.39 17.98 -11.49
CA LYS A 20 -6.73 18.03 -10.06
C LYS A 20 -7.24 19.39 -9.64
N LEU A 21 -6.63 20.48 -10.11
CA LEU A 21 -7.09 21.85 -9.83
C LEU A 21 -8.44 22.18 -10.49
N LYS A 22 -8.74 21.55 -11.63
CA LYS A 22 -10.04 21.67 -12.28
C LYS A 22 -11.14 20.95 -11.49
N GLU A 23 -10.82 19.80 -10.89
CA GLU A 23 -11.72 19.03 -10.01
C GLU A 23 -11.92 19.73 -8.65
N ASN A 24 -10.84 20.17 -8.01
CA ASN A 24 -10.84 20.91 -6.75
C ASN A 24 -9.73 21.97 -6.76
N LYS A 25 -10.10 23.25 -6.74
CA LYS A 25 -9.15 24.37 -6.73
C LYS A 25 -8.27 24.41 -5.48
N ASP A 26 -8.78 23.90 -4.37
CA ASP A 26 -8.09 23.86 -3.08
C ASP A 26 -7.35 22.52 -2.85
N PHE A 27 -7.30 21.62 -3.85
CA PHE A 27 -6.74 20.28 -3.72
C PHE A 27 -5.34 20.25 -3.07
N PHE A 28 -4.40 21.05 -3.57
CA PHE A 28 -3.03 21.08 -3.02
C PHE A 28 -2.93 21.79 -1.68
N LYS A 29 -3.85 22.73 -1.40
CA LYS A 29 -3.93 23.40 -0.11
C LYS A 29 -4.40 22.42 0.96
N GLU A 30 -5.51 21.72 0.70
CA GLU A 30 -6.03 20.66 1.56
C GLU A 30 -4.98 19.55 1.80
N LEU A 31 -4.28 19.12 0.74
CA LEU A 31 -3.25 18.10 0.83
C LEU A 31 -2.02 18.55 1.65
N ALA A 32 -1.67 19.83 1.59
CA ALA A 32 -0.52 20.39 2.32
C ALA A 32 -0.85 20.71 3.79
N GLU A 33 -2.11 21.02 4.09
CA GLU A 33 -2.52 21.45 5.43
C GLU A 33 -2.36 20.34 6.48
N ASN A 34 -2.82 19.12 6.19
CA ASN A 34 -2.64 17.98 7.09
C ASN A 34 -2.74 16.65 6.34
N GLN A 35 -1.91 15.69 6.73
CA GLN A 35 -2.14 14.27 6.48
C GLN A 35 -2.69 13.63 7.76
N ASN A 36 -3.74 12.84 7.65
CA ASN A 36 -4.28 12.06 8.77
C ASN A 36 -4.58 10.63 8.28
N PRO A 37 -3.54 9.86 7.93
CA PRO A 37 -3.74 8.53 7.40
C PRO A 37 -4.23 7.59 8.50
N GLU A 38 -5.27 6.81 8.21
CA GLU A 38 -5.74 5.78 9.14
C GLU A 38 -4.97 4.47 9.00
N PHE A 39 -4.24 4.31 7.88
CA PHE A 39 -3.52 3.10 7.52
C PHE A 39 -2.04 3.38 7.26
N LEU A 40 -1.17 2.50 7.75
CA LEU A 40 0.19 2.30 7.24
C LEU A 40 0.17 1.10 6.28
N TYR A 41 0.63 1.27 5.05
CA TYR A 41 0.78 0.20 4.06
C TYR A 41 2.27 -0.11 3.84
N ILE A 42 2.68 -1.36 4.07
CA ILE A 42 4.02 -1.88 3.80
C ILE A 42 3.92 -2.85 2.63
N GLY A 43 4.32 -2.40 1.44
CA GLY A 43 4.22 -3.17 0.21
C GLY A 43 5.57 -3.50 -0.43
N CYS A 44 5.53 -4.25 -1.52
CA CYS A 44 6.73 -4.46 -2.33
C CYS A 44 6.98 -3.28 -3.29
N SER A 45 8.24 -3.02 -3.63
CA SER A 45 8.66 -2.08 -4.67
C SER A 45 8.23 -2.45 -6.12
N ASP A 46 7.45 -3.52 -6.30
CA ASP A 46 6.93 -3.96 -7.60
C ASP A 46 6.10 -2.88 -8.31
N SER A 47 6.51 -2.48 -9.51
CA SER A 47 5.91 -1.33 -10.22
C SER A 47 4.46 -1.55 -10.70
N ARG A 48 3.93 -2.78 -10.61
CA ARG A 48 2.59 -3.11 -11.12
C ARG A 48 1.45 -2.69 -10.20
N VAL A 49 1.75 -2.22 -9.00
CA VAL A 49 0.76 -1.95 -7.96
C VAL A 49 1.11 -0.68 -7.22
N THR A 50 0.17 0.26 -7.19
CA THR A 50 0.21 1.41 -6.28
C THR A 50 -0.75 1.15 -5.12
N ALA A 51 -0.42 1.61 -3.91
CA ALA A 51 -1.19 1.28 -2.71
C ALA A 51 -2.57 1.96 -2.75
N GLU A 52 -2.58 3.22 -3.19
CA GLU A 52 -3.75 4.09 -3.22
C GLU A 52 -4.81 3.59 -4.19
N GLU A 53 -4.40 3.19 -5.40
CA GLU A 53 -5.32 2.62 -6.39
C GLU A 53 -5.86 1.26 -5.94
N LEU A 54 -5.01 0.43 -5.32
CA LEU A 54 -5.39 -0.90 -4.84
C LEU A 54 -6.40 -0.84 -3.70
N MET A 55 -6.24 0.12 -2.79
CA MET A 55 -7.13 0.31 -1.63
C MET A 55 -8.34 1.18 -1.95
N GLY A 56 -8.38 1.85 -3.11
CA GLY A 56 -9.47 2.75 -3.48
C GLY A 56 -9.54 4.01 -2.62
N VAL A 57 -8.38 4.47 -2.12
CA VAL A 57 -8.24 5.58 -1.18
C VAL A 57 -7.60 6.80 -1.85
N LYS A 58 -7.84 7.99 -1.28
CA LYS A 58 -7.29 9.24 -1.79
C LYS A 58 -5.87 9.49 -1.25
N PRO A 59 -5.06 10.32 -1.95
CA PRO A 59 -3.78 10.80 -1.41
C PRO A 59 -3.94 11.39 0.00
N GLY A 60 -3.00 11.08 0.89
CA GLY A 60 -3.02 11.53 2.30
C GLY A 60 -3.84 10.66 3.25
N GLN A 61 -4.58 9.66 2.75
CA GLN A 61 -5.35 8.71 3.59
C GLN A 61 -4.56 7.45 4.00
N VAL A 62 -3.44 7.18 3.33
CA VAL A 62 -2.57 6.03 3.62
C VAL A 62 -1.11 6.49 3.67
N PHE A 63 -0.40 6.06 4.69
CA PHE A 63 1.05 6.22 4.81
C PHE A 63 1.74 5.01 4.22
N VAL A 64 2.63 5.19 3.24
CA VAL A 64 3.13 4.08 2.40
C VAL A 64 4.63 3.88 2.61
N HIS A 65 5.01 2.63 2.85
CA HIS A 65 6.39 2.15 2.81
C HIS A 65 6.52 1.00 1.82
N ARG A 66 7.62 0.97 1.08
CA ARG A 66 7.87 -0.05 0.07
C ARG A 66 9.33 -0.46 0.08
N ASN A 67 9.58 -1.77 0.19
CA ASN A 67 10.92 -2.34 0.02
C ASN A 67 10.86 -3.63 -0.80
N ILE A 68 12.04 -4.17 -1.13
CA ILE A 68 12.10 -5.44 -1.88
C ILE A 68 11.52 -6.56 -1.03
N ALA A 69 10.51 -7.24 -1.57
CA ALA A 69 9.81 -8.34 -0.91
C ALA A 69 9.10 -7.97 0.40
N ASN A 70 8.73 -6.69 0.60
CA ASN A 70 7.86 -6.23 1.70
C ASN A 70 8.31 -6.77 3.07
N VAL A 71 9.63 -6.80 3.29
CA VAL A 71 10.25 -7.41 4.46
C VAL A 71 10.14 -6.47 5.65
N VAL A 72 9.63 -6.99 6.77
CA VAL A 72 9.63 -6.30 8.06
C VAL A 72 10.65 -6.99 8.95
N ASN A 73 11.76 -6.31 9.21
CA ASN A 73 12.82 -6.80 10.08
C ASN A 73 13.02 -5.80 11.23
N ALA A 74 12.99 -6.29 12.46
CA ALA A 74 13.11 -5.46 13.67
C ALA A 74 14.44 -4.70 13.76
N ILE A 75 15.50 -5.17 13.10
CA ILE A 75 16.81 -4.48 13.07
C ILE A 75 16.98 -3.55 11.86
N ASP A 76 16.04 -3.55 10.91
CA ASP A 76 16.06 -2.62 9.79
C ASP A 76 15.48 -1.28 10.23
N MET A 77 16.36 -0.30 10.48
CA MET A 77 15.97 1.04 10.90
C MET A 77 15.07 1.75 9.89
N ASN A 78 15.11 1.37 8.61
CA ASN A 78 14.23 1.96 7.60
C ASN A 78 12.76 1.64 7.90
N VAL A 79 12.40 0.35 7.94
CA VAL A 79 11.02 -0.05 8.27
C VAL A 79 10.65 0.25 9.73
N ALA A 80 11.59 0.13 10.66
CA ALA A 80 11.32 0.44 12.07
C ALA A 80 10.98 1.91 12.30
N SER A 81 11.71 2.84 11.68
CA SER A 81 11.44 4.29 11.80
C SER A 81 10.10 4.67 11.17
N VAL A 82 9.74 4.07 10.02
CA VAL A 82 8.41 4.26 9.40
C VAL A 82 7.30 3.78 10.33
N ILE A 83 7.42 2.56 10.88
CA ILE A 83 6.41 2.01 11.80
C ILE A 83 6.27 2.91 13.02
N GLN A 84 7.39 3.33 13.63
CA GLN A 84 7.37 4.19 14.79
C GLN A 84 6.69 5.53 14.48
N TYR A 85 7.05 6.19 13.38
CA TYR A 85 6.44 7.44 12.96
C TYR A 85 4.92 7.29 12.72
N ALA A 86 4.52 6.22 12.04
CA ALA A 86 3.12 5.95 11.77
C ALA A 86 2.30 5.74 13.04
N VAL A 87 2.83 4.99 14.00
CA VAL A 87 2.13 4.66 15.26
C VAL A 87 2.16 5.82 16.24
N GLU A 88 3.32 6.42 16.49
CA GLU A 88 3.50 7.40 17.56
C GLU A 88 3.14 8.83 17.14
N HIS A 89 3.34 9.19 15.87
CA HIS A 89 3.13 10.56 15.39
C HIS A 89 1.87 10.70 14.54
N LEU A 90 1.66 9.80 13.58
CA LEU A 90 0.45 9.83 12.74
C LEU A 90 -0.75 9.13 13.39
N ARG A 91 -0.52 8.30 14.42
CA ARG A 91 -1.57 7.53 15.12
C ARG A 91 -2.45 6.72 14.15
N VAL A 92 -1.82 6.06 13.18
CA VAL A 92 -2.51 5.14 12.28
C VAL A 92 -3.27 4.10 13.10
N LYS A 93 -4.46 3.71 12.68
CA LYS A 93 -5.27 2.69 13.36
C LYS A 93 -4.89 1.28 12.92
N HIS A 94 -4.40 1.19 11.69
CA HIS A 94 -4.23 -0.06 10.98
C HIS A 94 -2.86 -0.13 10.31
N ILE A 95 -2.19 -1.27 10.41
CA ILE A 95 -0.97 -1.57 9.64
C ILE A 95 -1.27 -2.71 8.68
N VAL A 96 -1.02 -2.49 7.40
CA VAL A 96 -1.26 -3.40 6.28
C VAL A 96 0.07 -3.87 5.72
N ILE A 97 0.37 -5.18 5.77
CA ILE A 97 1.57 -5.75 5.11
C ILE A 97 1.15 -6.47 3.84
N CYS A 98 1.54 -5.95 2.68
CA CYS A 98 1.12 -6.42 1.37
C CYS A 98 2.22 -7.11 0.56
N GLY A 99 2.11 -8.43 0.44
CA GLY A 99 2.94 -9.26 -0.43
C GLY A 99 2.46 -9.31 -1.88
N HIS A 100 3.27 -9.89 -2.79
CA HIS A 100 2.81 -10.35 -4.10
C HIS A 100 3.45 -11.68 -4.49
N TYR A 101 2.66 -12.54 -5.14
CA TYR A 101 2.98 -13.97 -5.34
C TYR A 101 4.27 -14.26 -6.14
N SER A 102 4.73 -13.35 -7.02
CA SER A 102 5.89 -13.64 -7.87
C SER A 102 7.21 -13.67 -7.13
N LEU A 103 7.35 -12.93 -6.03
CA LEU A 103 8.60 -12.94 -5.25
C LEU A 103 8.75 -14.20 -4.40
N TRP A 104 7.69 -14.99 -4.26
CA TRP A 104 7.69 -16.16 -3.38
C TRP A 104 7.79 -17.51 -4.07
N ARG A 105 7.94 -17.51 -5.40
CA ARG A 105 7.99 -18.73 -6.23
C ARG A 105 9.20 -19.66 -6.02
N GLY A 106 10.07 -19.38 -5.03
CA GLY A 106 11.21 -20.25 -4.71
C GLY A 106 11.55 -20.40 -3.22
N LYS A 107 10.84 -19.74 -2.29
CA LYS A 107 11.21 -19.75 -0.85
C LYS A 107 10.05 -19.72 0.17
N ILE A 108 8.79 -19.91 -0.25
CA ILE A 108 7.68 -20.20 0.70
C ILE A 108 7.50 -21.71 0.68
N SER A 109 7.91 -22.38 1.77
CA SER A 109 7.09 -23.47 2.27
C SER A 109 5.71 -22.86 2.52
N ASP A 110 4.68 -23.57 2.10
CA ASP A 110 3.23 -23.25 2.09
C ASP A 110 2.67 -22.62 3.40
N ASP A 111 3.49 -22.49 4.44
CA ASP A 111 3.18 -21.98 5.77
C ASP A 111 3.45 -20.48 5.99
N SER A 112 4.33 -19.80 5.23
CA SER A 112 4.51 -18.33 5.41
C SER A 112 3.47 -17.49 4.66
N ALA A 113 2.72 -18.12 3.75
CA ALA A 113 1.50 -17.56 3.17
C ALA A 113 0.28 -17.72 4.09
N ARG A 114 0.45 -18.21 5.34
CA ARG A 114 -0.64 -18.47 6.30
C ARG A 114 -0.73 -17.49 7.48
N PHE A 115 0.07 -16.42 7.52
CA PHE A 115 -0.15 -15.35 8.50
C PHE A 115 -1.30 -14.44 8.05
N TRP A 116 -2.52 -14.99 8.07
CA TRP A 116 -3.78 -14.27 7.93
C TRP A 116 -4.36 -14.11 9.32
N GLY A 117 -4.41 -12.87 9.81
CA GLY A 117 -4.94 -12.62 11.14
C GLY A 117 -4.94 -11.15 11.49
N LEU A 118 -5.97 -10.75 12.23
CA LEU A 118 -6.00 -9.51 12.97
C LEU A 118 -5.15 -9.71 14.23
N PHE A 119 -3.99 -9.06 14.27
CA PHE A 119 -3.15 -9.07 15.47
C PHE A 119 -3.41 -7.78 16.25
N LYS A 120 -4.08 -7.90 17.39
CA LYS A 120 -4.14 -6.82 18.37
C LYS A 120 -2.82 -6.77 19.10
N ILE A 121 -2.07 -5.70 18.91
CA ILE A 121 -0.91 -5.42 19.75
C ILE A 121 -1.38 -4.67 21.02
N PRO A 122 -0.66 -4.78 22.14
CA PRO A 122 -0.86 -3.87 23.26
C PRO A 122 -0.81 -2.42 22.74
N PHE A 123 -1.58 -1.52 23.38
CA PHE A 123 -1.89 -0.13 22.93
C PHE A 123 -3.09 0.04 21.97
N GLY A 124 -3.86 -1.01 21.68
CA GLY A 124 -5.13 -0.89 20.95
C GLY A 124 -4.97 -0.67 19.44
N LEU A 125 -3.77 -0.89 18.91
CA LEU A 125 -3.52 -0.90 17.47
C LEU A 125 -3.91 -2.27 16.89
N GLU A 126 -4.57 -2.24 15.73
CA GLU A 126 -4.93 -3.44 15.00
C GLU A 126 -3.98 -3.61 13.81
N ILE A 127 -3.14 -4.65 13.85
CA ILE A 127 -2.28 -5.01 12.71
C ILE A 127 -3.05 -5.99 11.81
N PHE A 128 -3.19 -5.61 10.54
CA PHE A 128 -3.78 -6.40 9.48
C PHE A 128 -2.69 -6.90 8.53
N VAL A 129 -2.37 -8.18 8.56
CA VAL A 129 -1.46 -8.75 7.55
C VAL A 129 -2.28 -9.14 6.32
N MET A 130 -1.99 -8.51 5.17
CA MET A 130 -2.81 -8.52 3.95
C MET A 130 -2.00 -9.09 2.79
N CYS A 131 -2.04 -10.40 2.52
CA CYS A 131 -1.31 -10.93 1.36
C CYS A 131 -2.08 -10.71 0.05
N ILE A 132 -1.85 -9.60 -0.68
CA ILE A 132 -2.56 -9.38 -1.96
C ILE A 132 -1.90 -10.12 -3.11
N VAL A 133 -2.69 -10.97 -3.74
CA VAL A 133 -2.30 -11.80 -4.88
C VAL A 133 -2.29 -10.98 -6.17
N CYS A 134 -1.41 -9.98 -6.31
CA CYS A 134 -1.52 -9.09 -7.47
C CYS A 134 -1.18 -9.75 -8.83
N ILE A 135 -0.56 -10.93 -8.83
CA ILE A 135 -0.01 -11.55 -10.07
C ILE A 135 -0.75 -12.81 -10.51
N LYS A 136 -1.50 -13.48 -9.62
CA LYS A 136 -2.31 -14.65 -10.02
C LYS A 136 -3.74 -14.28 -10.42
N MET A 137 -4.17 -13.04 -10.16
CA MET A 137 -5.49 -12.54 -10.55
C MET A 137 -5.78 -12.65 -12.05
N SER A 138 -4.79 -12.64 -12.95
CA SER A 138 -5.05 -12.86 -14.39
C SER A 138 -5.58 -14.27 -14.70
N SER A 139 -5.21 -15.27 -13.89
CA SER A 139 -5.51 -16.69 -14.10
C SER A 139 -6.59 -17.25 -13.18
N MET A 140 -7.16 -16.43 -12.28
CA MET A 140 -8.18 -16.85 -11.32
C MET A 140 -9.60 -16.60 -11.85
N PRO A 141 -10.61 -17.40 -11.45
CA PRO A 141 -12.01 -17.12 -11.72
C PRO A 141 -12.45 -15.79 -11.09
N LEU A 142 -13.30 -15.01 -11.76
CA LEU A 142 -13.73 -13.68 -11.32
C LEU A 142 -14.28 -13.67 -9.88
N LYS A 143 -15.03 -14.72 -9.48
CA LYS A 143 -15.58 -14.88 -8.13
C LYS A 143 -14.51 -14.99 -7.03
N MET A 144 -13.34 -15.57 -7.33
CA MET A 144 -12.20 -15.61 -6.39
C MET A 144 -11.46 -14.26 -6.35
N LYS A 145 -11.41 -13.53 -7.46
CA LYS A 145 -10.79 -12.19 -7.49
C LYS A 145 -11.53 -11.21 -6.59
N THR A 146 -12.86 -11.34 -6.51
CA THR A 146 -13.71 -10.47 -5.69
C THR A 146 -13.77 -10.91 -4.23
N SER A 147 -13.79 -12.21 -3.90
CA SER A 147 -13.80 -12.70 -2.50
C SER A 147 -12.51 -12.31 -1.74
N VAL A 148 -11.36 -12.40 -2.41
CA VAL A 148 -10.06 -11.93 -1.88
C VAL A 148 -10.01 -10.40 -1.74
N MET A 149 -11.08 -9.64 -1.99
CA MET A 149 -11.21 -8.21 -1.69
C MET A 149 -12.45 -7.86 -0.84
N THR A 150 -13.46 -8.75 -0.74
CA THR A 150 -14.70 -8.50 0.03
C THR A 150 -14.72 -9.12 1.42
N ASP A 151 -13.96 -10.18 1.69
CA ASP A 151 -13.88 -10.82 3.03
C ASP A 151 -13.06 -9.99 4.06
N TRP A 152 -12.86 -8.69 3.78
CA TRP A 152 -11.98 -7.74 4.49
C TRP A 152 -12.72 -6.82 5.45
N TRP A 153 -14.05 -6.75 5.30
CA TRP A 153 -14.91 -5.75 5.95
C TRP A 153 -16.04 -6.36 6.79
N SER A 154 -16.13 -7.69 6.83
CA SER A 154 -17.14 -8.47 7.56
C SER A 154 -16.50 -9.24 8.70
#